data_AF-A0A8X6QQD2-F1
#
_entry.id   AF-A0A8X6QQD2-F1
#
_cell.length_a   1.000
_cell.length_b   1.000
_cell.length_c   1.000
_cell.angle_alpha   90.00
_cell.angle_beta   90.00
_cell.angle_gamma   90.00
#
_symmetry.space_group_name_H-M   'P 1'
#
loop_
_entity.id
_entity.type
_entity.pdbx_description
1 polymer ?
#
loop_
_entity_poly.entity_id
_entity_poly.type
_entity_poly.pdbx_seq_one_letter_code
_entity_poly.pdbx_strand_id
1 'polypeptide(L)'
;MMEQVSFHDKEYNLEGNNSESIKTLYLRWNPREDNLNFFFFTISLGSNKITKCNVLAEIAGMFDPLGLLGPVIVQAKIFLQKLWLLKIEYDQEFPPKERKMWERFRGVLPKHKNLKIPHYIFTD
;
A
#
# COMPACT_ATOMS: atom_id res chain seq x y z
N MET A 1 21.00 -10.77 4.87
CA MET A 1 20.17 -11.57 5.80
C MET A 1 18.78 -10.98 5.76
N MET A 2 17.89 -11.52 4.90
CA MET A 2 16.50 -11.08 4.80
C MET A 2 15.70 -11.75 5.91
N GLU A 3 15.84 -11.25 7.13
CA GLU A 3 14.97 -11.68 8.22
C GLU A 3 13.60 -11.01 8.08
N GLN A 4 12.61 -11.84 7.74
CA GLN A 4 11.22 -11.75 8.17
C GLN A 4 10.61 -10.32 8.13
N VAL A 5 10.44 -9.77 6.92
CA VAL A 5 9.43 -8.73 6.72
C VAL A 5 8.06 -9.41 6.87
N SER A 6 7.55 -9.44 8.10
CA SER A 6 6.15 -9.76 8.34
C SER A 6 5.32 -8.59 7.83
N PHE A 7 4.68 -8.77 6.68
CA PHE A 7 3.52 -7.98 6.33
C PHE A 7 2.47 -8.31 7.37
N HIS A 8 2.26 -7.41 8.33
CA HIS A 8 1.16 -7.57 9.25
C HIS A 8 -0.12 -7.31 8.43
N ASP A 9 -0.72 -8.39 7.94
CA ASP A 9 -2.11 -8.41 7.57
C ASP A 9 -2.86 -7.96 8.83
N LYS A 10 -3.25 -6.67 8.90
CA LYS A 10 -4.39 -6.33 9.74
C LYS A 10 -5.56 -7.03 9.10
N GLU A 11 -5.78 -8.27 9.52
CA GLU A 11 -6.94 -9.08 9.24
C GLU A 11 -8.12 -8.37 9.91
N TYR A 12 -8.65 -7.38 9.20
CA TYR A 12 -10.01 -6.97 9.43
C TYR A 12 -10.86 -8.14 8.94
N ASN A 13 -11.19 -9.05 9.86
CA ASN A 13 -12.28 -9.97 9.73
C ASN A 13 -13.52 -9.15 9.38
N LEU A 14 -13.81 -9.06 8.10
CA LEU A 14 -15.13 -8.71 7.60
C LEU A 14 -15.66 -10.00 7.01
N GLU A 15 -16.64 -10.54 7.72
CA GLU A 15 -17.40 -11.71 7.31
C GLU A 15 -17.79 -11.59 5.84
N GLY A 16 -17.25 -12.53 5.08
CA GLY A 16 -17.46 -12.71 3.66
C GLY A 16 -16.93 -14.09 3.35
N ASN A 17 -17.65 -15.11 3.80
CA ASN A 17 -17.47 -16.49 3.38
C ASN A 17 -17.47 -16.52 1.85
N ASN A 18 -16.28 -16.60 1.24
CA ASN A 18 -16.12 -17.17 -0.10
C ASN A 18 -14.63 -17.40 -0.39
N SER A 19 -14.29 -18.67 -0.58
CA SER A 19 -12.98 -19.24 -0.89
C SER A 19 -12.46 -18.92 -2.31
N GLU A 20 -12.88 -17.81 -2.92
CA GLU A 20 -12.67 -17.54 -4.36
C GLU A 20 -11.91 -16.25 -4.68
N SER A 21 -11.51 -15.44 -3.69
CA SER A 21 -10.78 -14.20 -3.98
C SER A 21 -9.26 -14.43 -4.04
N ILE A 22 -8.66 -14.25 -5.22
CA ILE A 22 -7.20 -14.25 -5.38
C ILE A 22 -6.66 -12.87 -4.94
N LYS A 23 -5.68 -12.87 -4.02
CA LYS A 23 -4.96 -11.67 -3.60
C LYS A 23 -3.75 -11.47 -4.52
N THR A 24 -3.71 -10.37 -5.27
CA THR A 24 -2.50 -9.97 -6.00
C THR A 24 -2.14 -8.56 -5.58
N LEU A 25 -1.02 -8.40 -4.88
CA LEU A 25 -0.31 -7.12 -4.63
C LEU A 25 -1.19 -5.86 -4.68
N TYR A 26 -2.13 -5.69 -3.73
CA TYR A 26 -2.98 -4.48 -3.55
C TYR A 26 -4.28 -4.44 -4.37
N LEU A 27 -4.56 -5.50 -5.13
CA LEU A 27 -5.80 -5.68 -5.90
C LEU A 27 -6.54 -6.96 -5.49
N ARG A 28 -7.84 -6.81 -5.22
CA ARG A 28 -8.78 -7.92 -5.00
C ARG A 28 -9.84 -7.88 -6.09
N TRP A 29 -9.84 -8.89 -6.94
CA TRP A 29 -10.96 -9.13 -7.84
C TRP A 29 -12.08 -9.82 -7.08
N ASN A 30 -13.30 -9.26 -7.17
CA ASN A 30 -14.52 -9.90 -6.73
C ASN A 30 -15.24 -10.46 -7.97
N PRO A 31 -15.15 -11.76 -8.25
CA PRO A 31 -15.73 -12.36 -9.45
C PRO A 31 -17.27 -12.28 -9.48
N ARG A 32 -17.92 -12.23 -8.30
CA ARG A 32 -19.38 -12.21 -8.21
C ARG A 32 -19.98 -10.89 -8.69
N GLU A 33 -19.31 -9.77 -8.39
CA GLU A 33 -19.77 -8.44 -8.76
C GLU A 33 -18.96 -7.84 -9.91
N ASP A 34 -18.02 -8.61 -10.46
CA ASP A 34 -17.03 -8.21 -11.46
C ASP A 34 -16.35 -6.85 -11.17
N ASN A 35 -15.92 -6.71 -9.92
CA ASN A 35 -15.33 -5.47 -9.43
C ASN A 35 -13.89 -5.69 -8.98
N LEU A 36 -13.02 -4.78 -9.38
CA LEU A 36 -11.68 -4.68 -8.85
C LEU A 36 -11.68 -3.74 -7.64
N ASN A 37 -11.13 -4.20 -6.51
CA ASN A 37 -10.99 -3.42 -5.27
C ASN A 37 -9.52 -3.23 -4.92
N PHE A 38 -9.16 -2.04 -4.46
CA PHE A 38 -7.82 -1.77 -3.94
C PHE A 38 -7.74 -2.02 -2.44
N PHE A 39 -6.63 -2.59 -1.98
CA PHE A 39 -6.29 -2.66 -0.56
C PHE A 39 -4.86 -2.21 -0.36
N PHE A 40 -4.63 -1.33 0.63
CA PHE A 40 -3.29 -0.86 0.98
C PHE A 40 -2.81 -1.53 2.26
N PHE A 41 -1.66 -2.20 2.20
CA PHE A 41 -0.99 -2.67 3.40
C PHE A 41 -0.16 -1.55 3.99
N THR A 42 -0.33 -1.34 5.29
CA THR A 42 0.63 -0.57 6.09
C THR A 42 1.56 -1.57 6.74
N ILE A 43 2.86 -1.47 6.47
CA ILE A 43 3.86 -2.30 7.15
C ILE A 43 3.99 -1.76 8.58
N SER A 44 3.33 -2.42 9.55
CA SER A 44 3.63 -2.22 10.97
C SER A 44 4.61 -3.29 11.41
N LEU A 45 5.92 -3.05 11.24
CA LEU A 45 6.88 -3.74 12.10
C LEU A 45 6.53 -3.30 13.53
N GLY A 46 6.43 -4.20 14.50
CA GLY A 46 6.00 -3.91 15.88
C GLY A 46 6.80 -2.82 16.63
N SER A 47 7.78 -2.19 15.98
CA SER A 47 8.41 -0.93 16.35
C SER A 47 7.65 0.28 15.79
N ASN A 48 7.35 1.28 16.62
CA ASN A 48 6.88 2.63 16.22
C ASN A 48 7.87 3.42 15.32
N LYS A 49 8.91 2.77 14.79
CA LYS A 49 9.95 3.36 13.96
C LYS A 49 9.54 3.27 12.51
N ILE A 50 9.46 4.43 11.86
CA ILE A 50 9.32 4.52 10.41
C ILE A 50 10.70 4.80 9.85
N THR A 51 11.22 3.85 9.09
CA THR A 51 12.52 3.91 8.43
C THR A 51 12.36 4.06 6.92
N LYS A 52 13.43 4.46 6.24
CA LYS A 52 13.44 4.59 4.78
C LYS A 52 13.26 3.25 4.10
N CYS A 53 13.82 2.17 4.67
CA CYS A 53 13.57 0.80 4.23
C CYS A 53 12.08 0.43 4.29
N ASN A 54 11.37 0.78 5.36
CA ASN A 54 9.93 0.48 5.45
C ASN A 54 9.13 1.25 4.40
N VAL A 55 9.46 2.53 4.18
CA VAL A 55 8.81 3.33 3.13
C VAL A 55 9.07 2.76 1.74
N LEU A 56 10.31 2.34 1.45
CA LEU A 56 10.64 1.67 0.19
C LEU A 56 9.84 0.40 0.00
N ALA A 57 9.73 -0.44 1.04
CA ALA A 57 8.95 -1.67 0.99
C ALA A 57 7.45 -1.39 0.79
N GLU A 58 6.88 -0.39 1.49
CA GLU A 58 5.50 0.04 1.30
C GLU A 58 5.26 0.53 -0.15
N ILE A 59 6.15 1.37 -0.69
CA ILE A 59 6.03 1.89 -2.08
C ILE A 59 6.19 0.77 -3.10
N ALA A 60 7.16 -0.13 -2.92
CA ALA A 60 7.38 -1.27 -3.81
C ALA A 60 6.16 -2.22 -3.83
N GLY A 61 5.44 -2.29 -2.71
CA GLY A 61 4.18 -2.99 -2.62
C GLY A 61 3.10 -2.40 -3.53
N MET A 62 3.05 -1.08 -3.73
CA MET A 62 2.03 -0.37 -4.53
C MET A 62 2.17 -0.64 -6.03
N PHE A 63 2.01 -1.91 -6.43
CA PHE A 63 1.98 -2.34 -7.81
C PHE A 63 0.62 -1.95 -8.43
N ASP A 64 0.69 -1.35 -9.61
CA ASP A 64 -0.48 -0.80 -10.29
C ASP A 64 -0.46 -1.22 -11.75
N PRO A 65 -0.90 -2.45 -12.06
CA PRO A 65 -0.86 -2.99 -13.41
C PRO A 65 -1.75 -2.21 -14.39
N LEU A 66 -2.72 -1.46 -13.88
CA LEU A 66 -3.71 -0.73 -14.68
C LEU A 66 -3.48 0.79 -14.69
N GLY A 67 -2.46 1.30 -13.98
CA GLY A 67 -2.14 2.73 -13.92
C GLY A 67 -3.14 3.59 -13.11
N LEU A 68 -4.05 2.97 -12.36
CA LEU A 68 -5.14 3.62 -11.65
C LEU A 68 -4.71 4.33 -10.35
N LEU A 69 -3.58 3.91 -9.79
CA LEU A 69 -2.94 4.49 -8.60
C LEU A 69 -1.82 5.48 -8.96
N GLY A 70 -1.66 5.83 -10.23
CA GLY A 70 -0.59 6.72 -10.71
C GLY A 70 -0.34 7.95 -9.81
N PRO A 71 -1.36 8.78 -9.53
CA PRO A 71 -1.19 9.96 -8.67
C PRO A 71 -0.74 9.61 -7.24
N VAL A 72 -1.24 8.51 -6.68
CA VAL A 72 -0.88 8.03 -5.34
C VAL A 72 0.57 7.59 -5.28
N ILE A 73 0.99 6.77 -6.25
CA ILE A 73 2.37 6.26 -6.35
C ILE A 73 3.34 7.41 -6.58
N VAL A 74 2.99 8.39 -7.41
CA VAL A 74 3.82 9.58 -7.64
C VAL A 74 4.03 10.36 -6.34
N GLN A 75 2.98 10.61 -5.55
CA GLN A 75 3.12 11.29 -4.26
C GLN A 75 4.03 10.52 -3.29
N ALA A 76 3.91 9.19 -3.26
CA ALA A 76 4.78 8.34 -2.44
C ALA A 76 6.25 8.42 -2.90
N LYS A 77 6.49 8.40 -4.22
CA LYS A 77 7.84 8.56 -4.81
C LYS A 77 8.44 9.94 -4.58
N ILE A 78 7.64 11.01 -4.63
CA ILE A 78 8.08 12.37 -4.28
C ILE A 78 8.53 12.42 -2.82
N PHE A 79 7.77 11.79 -1.91
CA PHE A 79 8.17 11.70 -0.52
C PHE A 79 9.49 10.93 -0.36
N LEU A 80 9.65 9.80 -1.05
CA LEU A 80 10.89 9.04 -1.07
C LEU A 80 12.07 9.90 -1.57
N GLN A 81 11.91 10.65 -2.66
CA GLN A 81 12.90 11.60 -3.17
C GLN A 81 13.30 12.64 -2.12
N LYS A 82 12.35 13.17 -1.36
CA LYS A 82 12.63 14.10 -0.27
C LYS A 82 13.52 13.46 0.81
N LEU A 83 13.29 12.19 1.16
CA LEU A 83 14.14 11.48 2.14
C LEU A 83 15.58 11.32 1.65
N TRP A 84 15.78 11.10 0.34
CA TRP A 84 17.10 11.06 -0.27
C TRP A 84 17.83 12.40 -0.17
N LEU A 85 17.13 13.50 -0.44
CA LEU A 85 17.70 14.85 -0.32
C LEU A 85 18.10 15.19 1.12
N LEU A 86 17.35 14.67 2.11
CA LEU A 86 17.66 14.82 3.53
C LEU A 86 18.79 13.90 4.00
N LYS A 87 19.35 13.06 3.13
CA LYS A 87 20.41 12.08 3.46
C LYS A 87 20.06 11.19 4.66
N ILE A 88 18.78 10.84 4.79
CA ILE A 88 18.34 9.88 5.81
C ILE A 88 18.82 8.49 5.39
N GLU A 89 19.51 7.81 6.30
CA GLU A 89 19.99 6.45 6.11
C GLU A 89 18.85 5.43 6.07
N TYR A 90 19.14 4.23 5.56
CA TYR A 90 18.12 3.21 5.27
C TYR A 90 17.34 2.73 6.50
N ASP A 91 18.03 2.51 7.61
CA ASP A 91 17.52 2.01 8.90
C ASP A 91 17.30 3.13 9.92
N GLN A 92 17.64 4.36 9.57
CA GLN A 92 17.46 5.52 10.43
C GLN A 92 15.97 5.89 10.57
N GLU A 93 15.56 6.18 11.80
CA GLU A 93 14.23 6.65 12.12
C GLU A 93 14.01 8.07 11.63
N PHE A 94 12.83 8.34 11.05
CA PHE A 94 12.53 9.66 10.50
C PHE A 94 12.46 10.74 11.58
N PRO A 95 12.95 11.96 11.26
CA PRO A 95 12.64 13.14 12.06
C PRO A 95 11.12 13.32 12.21
N PRO A 96 10.64 13.96 13.29
CA PRO A 96 9.21 14.04 13.60
C PRO A 96 8.35 14.64 12.48
N LYS A 97 8.90 15.59 11.71
CA LYS A 97 8.20 16.25 10.59
C LYS A 97 7.93 15.26 9.45
N GLU A 98 8.95 14.53 9.01
CA GLU A 98 8.87 13.55 7.93
C GLU A 98 7.99 12.36 8.32
N ARG A 99 8.08 11.94 9.59
CA ARG A 99 7.17 10.95 10.16
C ARG A 99 5.70 11.36 10.02
N LYS A 100 5.35 12.54 10.55
CA LYS A 100 3.97 13.05 10.50
C LYS A 100 3.47 13.19 9.05
N MET A 101 4.36 13.57 8.14
CA MET A 101 4.03 13.67 6.71
C MET A 101 3.72 12.31 6.11
N TRP A 102 4.52 11.28 6.39
CA TRP A 102 4.26 9.90 5.95
C TRP A 102 2.98 9.33 6.56
N GLU A 103 2.76 9.54 7.86
CA GLU A 103 1.53 9.14 8.55
C GLU A 103 0.30 9.81 7.96
N ARG A 104 0.37 11.10 7.64
CA ARG A 104 -0.71 11.82 6.95
C ARG A 104 -0.95 11.22 5.57
N PHE A 105 0.10 10.94 4.80
CA PHE A 105 -0.03 10.28 3.50
C PHE A 105 -0.75 8.93 3.65
N ARG A 106 -0.32 8.08 4.59
CA ARG A 106 -1.00 6.81 4.92
C ARG A 106 -2.45 6.99 5.34
N GLY A 107 -2.76 8.07 6.06
CA GLY A 107 -4.13 8.40 6.47
C GLY A 107 -5.04 8.84 5.33
N VAL A 108 -4.47 9.45 4.27
CA VAL A 108 -5.18 9.92 3.07
C VAL A 108 -5.28 8.82 2.01
N LEU A 109 -4.39 7.81 2.04
CA LEU A 109 -4.54 6.64 1.19
C LEU A 109 -5.97 6.11 1.32
N PRO A 110 -6.66 5.81 0.20
CA PRO A 110 -8.00 5.28 0.22
C PRO A 110 -8.09 4.13 1.23
N LYS A 111 -8.74 4.34 2.37
CA LYS A 111 -9.24 3.23 3.21
C LYS A 111 -10.39 2.49 2.51
N HIS A 112 -10.65 2.83 1.25
CA HIS A 112 -11.82 2.49 0.49
C HIS A 112 -11.74 1.04 0.04
N LYS A 113 -12.39 0.20 0.84
CA LYS A 113 -13.02 -1.07 0.43
C LYS A 113 -14.05 -0.91 -0.69
N ASN A 114 -14.24 0.30 -1.23
CA ASN A 114 -15.40 0.70 -2.04
C ASN A 114 -15.02 1.35 -3.38
N LEU A 115 -13.74 1.44 -3.76
CA LEU A 115 -13.41 1.82 -5.13
C LEU A 115 -13.68 0.60 -6.01
N LYS A 116 -14.92 0.50 -6.48
CA LYS A 116 -15.38 -0.53 -7.41
C LYS A 116 -15.11 -0.02 -8.81
N ILE A 117 -14.16 -0.64 -9.48
CA ILE A 117 -13.94 -0.37 -10.90
C ILE A 117 -14.57 -1.54 -11.65
N PRO A 118 -15.63 -1.29 -12.44
CA PRO A 118 -16.27 -2.33 -13.22
C PRO A 118 -15.28 -2.84 -14.27
N HIS A 119 -15.11 -4.15 -14.33
CA HIS A 119 -14.15 -4.80 -15.21
C HIS A 119 -14.83 -5.19 -16.53
N TYR A 120 -15.07 -4.23 -17.42
CA TYR A 120 -15.65 -4.55 -18.73
C TYR A 120 -14.62 -5.23 -19.64
N ILE A 121 -14.81 -6.53 -19.89
CA ILE A 121 -14.14 -7.24 -20.98
C ILE A 121 -15.03 -7.09 -22.22
N PHE A 122 -14.56 -6.34 -23.22
CA PHE A 122 -15.20 -6.34 -24.53
C PHE A 122 -14.91 -7.67 -25.21
N THR A 123 -15.94 -8.45 -25.48
CA THR A 123 -15.89 -9.61 -26.38
C THR A 123 -16.54 -9.21 -27.70
N ASP A 124 -15.79 -9.35 -28.80
CA ASP A 124 -16.26 -9.15 -30.17
C ASP A 124 -17.35 -10.16 -30.57
#